data_AF-A0A9K3JYX4-F1
#
_entry.id   AF-A0A9K3JYX4-F1
#
_cell.length_a   1.000
_cell.length_b   1.000
_cell.length_c   1.000
_cell.angle_alpha   90.00
_cell.angle_beta   90.00
_cell.angle_gamma   90.00
#
_symmetry.space_group_name_H-M   'P 1'
#
loop_
_entity.id
_entity.type
_entity.pdbx_description
1 polymer ?
#
loop_
_entity_poly.entity_id
_entity_poly.type
_entity_poly.pdbx_seq_one_letter_code
_entity_poly.pdbx_strand_id
1 'polypeptide(L)'
;MKEADPEFYREASSLQYGKAPKVSEDKIERMVKELRDKDEKRNAFSRRRRFHEEKDIDSINDRNEHFNKKIERAFGRYTLEIKNNLERGTALPD
;
A
#
# COMPACT_ATOMS: atom_id res chain seq x y z
N MET A 1 21.03 33.59 -17.34
CA MET A 1 21.80 33.59 -16.07
C MET A 1 22.12 32.16 -15.58
N LYS A 2 21.18 31.20 -15.58
CA LYS A 2 21.48 29.78 -15.24
C LYS A 2 22.25 29.02 -16.32
N GLU A 3 21.94 29.33 -17.58
CA GLU A 3 22.55 28.70 -18.76
C GLU A 3 24.00 29.16 -19.06
N ALA A 4 24.42 30.26 -18.42
CA ALA A 4 25.78 30.81 -18.58
C ALA A 4 26.80 30.22 -17.59
N ASP A 5 26.33 29.48 -16.58
CA ASP A 5 27.19 28.77 -15.62
C ASP A 5 27.44 27.34 -16.12
N PRO A 6 28.67 26.99 -16.54
CA PRO A 6 29.00 25.65 -17.04
C PRO A 6 28.75 24.55 -16.01
N GLU A 7 28.73 24.88 -14.72
CA GLU A 7 28.47 23.94 -13.63
C GLU A 7 27.00 23.90 -13.21
N PHE A 8 26.10 24.56 -13.94
CA PHE A 8 24.66 24.51 -13.65
C PHE A 8 24.04 23.20 -14.15
N TYR A 9 24.37 22.79 -15.39
CA TYR A 9 23.99 21.50 -15.96
C TYR A 9 25.15 20.52 -15.86
N ARG A 10 25.32 19.93 -14.67
CA ARG A 10 26.49 19.09 -14.37
C ARG A 10 26.43 17.74 -15.06
N GLU A 11 27.55 17.32 -15.61
CA GLU A 11 27.79 15.95 -16.05
C GLU A 11 28.15 15.04 -14.87
N ALA A 12 28.09 13.71 -15.09
CA ALA A 12 28.37 12.71 -14.06
C ALA A 12 29.80 12.80 -13.48
N SER A 13 30.73 13.44 -14.19
CA SER A 13 32.13 13.67 -13.78
C SER A 13 32.34 14.93 -12.91
N SER A 14 31.32 15.76 -12.67
CA SER A 14 31.47 17.01 -11.91
C SER A 14 31.84 16.76 -10.45
N LEU A 15 32.87 17.44 -9.96
CA LEU A 15 33.39 17.35 -8.59
C LEU A 15 32.68 18.28 -7.59
N GLN A 16 31.51 18.81 -7.96
CA GLN A 16 30.79 19.80 -7.17
C GLN A 16 29.81 19.19 -6.15
N TYR A 17 29.60 17.87 -6.19
CA TYR A 17 28.89 17.15 -5.15
C TYR A 17 29.59 17.32 -3.79
N GLY A 18 28.82 17.59 -2.73
CA GLY A 18 29.36 17.82 -1.37
C GLY A 18 29.99 19.20 -1.11
N LYS A 19 30.26 20.00 -2.15
CA LYS A 19 30.78 21.38 -2.03
C LYS A 19 29.71 22.46 -2.01
N ALA A 20 28.44 22.08 -2.20
CA ALA A 20 27.33 23.02 -2.21
C ALA A 20 27.14 23.69 -0.84
N PRO A 21 26.75 24.97 -0.80
CA PRO A 21 26.43 25.65 0.45
C PRO A 21 25.27 24.96 1.15
N LYS A 22 25.19 25.14 2.48
CA LYS A 22 24.07 24.63 3.28
C LYS A 22 22.76 25.16 2.69
N VAL A 23 21.80 24.25 2.55
CA VAL A 23 20.46 24.56 2.04
C VAL A 23 19.76 25.49 3.03
N SER A 24 18.98 26.44 2.53
CA SER A 24 18.20 27.36 3.37
C SER A 24 17.13 26.61 4.17
N GLU A 25 16.81 27.09 5.36
CA GLU A 25 15.83 26.47 6.27
C GLU A 25 14.46 26.30 5.59
N ASP A 26 13.96 27.31 4.88
CA ASP A 26 12.69 27.25 4.13
C ASP A 26 12.61 26.06 3.14
N LYS A 27 13.73 25.72 2.49
CA LYS A 27 13.76 24.60 1.53
C LYS A 27 13.74 23.25 2.25
N ILE A 28 14.36 23.18 3.43
CA ILE A 28 14.32 22.00 4.30
C ILE A 28 12.89 21.80 4.82
N GLU A 29 12.23 22.86 5.29
CA GLU A 29 10.84 22.80 5.76
C GLU A 29 9.87 22.33 4.67
N ARG A 30 10.03 22.84 3.43
CA ARG A 30 9.25 22.37 2.28
C ARG A 30 9.42 20.88 2.01
N MET A 31 10.65 20.37 2.10
CA MET A 31 10.95 18.95 1.92
C MET A 31 10.35 18.10 3.04
N VAL A 32 10.44 18.55 4.30
CA VAL A 32 9.81 17.87 5.44
C VAL A 32 8.29 17.81 5.28
N LYS A 33 7.67 18.91 4.84
CA LYS A 33 6.23 18.94 4.57
C LYS A 33 5.84 17.92 3.49
N GLU A 34 6.57 17.87 2.39
CA GLU A 34 6.30 16.90 1.32
C GLU A 34 6.43 15.45 1.80
N LEU A 35 7.41 15.14 2.65
CA LEU A 35 7.56 13.81 3.24
C LEU A 35 6.35 13.44 4.11
N ARG A 36 5.87 14.36 4.94
CA ARG A 36 4.67 14.14 5.77
C ARG A 36 3.44 13.86 4.91
N ASP A 37 3.23 14.67 3.87
CA ASP A 37 2.10 14.49 2.94
C ASP A 37 2.15 13.12 2.23
N LYS A 38 3.37 12.65 1.89
CA LYS A 38 3.58 11.32 1.29
C LYS A 38 3.28 10.19 2.27
N ASP A 39 3.70 10.33 3.53
CA ASP A 39 3.44 9.34 4.57
C ASP A 39 1.94 9.24 4.88
N GLU A 40 1.24 10.37 4.97
CA GLU A 40 -0.22 10.42 5.14
C GLU A 40 -0.95 9.69 4.00
N LYS A 41 -0.56 9.97 2.75
CA LYS A 41 -1.12 9.29 1.57
C LYS A 41 -0.85 7.78 1.60
N ARG A 42 0.36 7.37 1.98
CA ARG A 42 0.73 5.95 2.11
C ARG A 42 -0.12 5.24 3.17
N ASN A 43 -0.33 5.88 4.32
CA ASN A 43 -1.15 5.33 5.40
C ASN A 43 -2.63 5.21 4.98
N ALA A 44 -3.14 6.17 4.21
CA ALA A 44 -4.51 6.15 3.71
C ALA A 44 -4.76 5.20 2.52
N PHE A 45 -3.71 4.67 1.89
CA PHE A 45 -3.82 3.80 0.71
C PHE A 45 -4.52 2.47 1.03
N SER A 46 -4.17 1.85 2.18
CA SER A 46 -4.84 0.64 2.64
C SER A 46 -5.98 1.00 3.58
N ARG A 47 -7.18 1.17 3.03
CA ARG A 47 -8.38 1.45 3.83
C ARG A 47 -8.88 0.17 4.49
N ARG A 48 -9.11 0.23 5.80
CA ARG A 48 -9.86 -0.84 6.50
C ARG A 48 -11.26 -0.93 5.90
N ARG A 49 -11.66 -2.14 5.48
CA ARG A 49 -13.04 -2.41 5.05
C ARG A 49 -13.95 -2.35 6.28
N ARG A 50 -15.17 -1.80 6.14
CA ARG A 50 -16.15 -1.80 7.23
C ARG A 50 -16.43 -3.24 7.67
N PHE A 51 -16.47 -3.46 8.97
CA PHE A 51 -16.97 -4.71 9.53
C PHE A 51 -18.49 -4.72 9.41
N HIS A 52 -19.05 -5.86 9.00
CA HIS A 52 -20.49 -6.08 8.91
C HIS A 52 -20.85 -7.14 9.94
N GLU A 53 -21.58 -6.75 11.00
CA GLU A 53 -21.98 -7.65 12.10
C GLU A 53 -22.91 -8.78 11.65
N GLU A 54 -23.64 -8.58 10.56
CA GLU A 54 -24.54 -9.58 9.96
C GLU A 54 -23.79 -10.70 9.22
N LYS A 55 -22.47 -10.59 9.04
CA LYS A 55 -21.69 -11.59 8.31
C LYS A 55 -21.36 -12.78 9.23
N ASP A 56 -21.60 -13.98 8.75
CA ASP A 56 -21.16 -15.21 9.41
C ASP A 56 -19.64 -15.19 9.67
N ILE A 57 -19.27 -15.52 10.91
CA ILE A 57 -17.90 -15.52 11.40
C ILE A 57 -17.31 -16.92 11.22
N ASP A 58 -16.42 -17.05 10.23
CA ASP A 58 -15.68 -18.29 9.92
C ASP A 58 -14.32 -18.39 10.65
N SER A 59 -14.03 -17.46 11.57
CA SER A 59 -12.72 -17.27 12.17
C SER A 59 -12.76 -17.19 13.70
N ILE A 60 -11.78 -17.80 14.36
CA ILE A 60 -11.64 -17.78 15.83
C ILE A 60 -10.85 -16.54 16.31
N ASN A 61 -9.98 -15.97 15.46
CA ASN A 61 -9.14 -14.82 15.79
C ASN A 61 -8.84 -13.94 14.57
N ASP A 62 -8.33 -12.72 14.78
CA ASP A 62 -8.05 -11.75 13.72
C ASP A 62 -7.03 -12.24 12.68
N ARG A 63 -6.03 -13.02 13.10
CA ARG A 63 -5.02 -13.58 12.18
C ARG A 63 -5.64 -14.63 11.27
N ASN A 64 -6.54 -15.45 11.82
CA ASN A 64 -7.33 -16.45 11.10
C ASN A 64 -8.29 -15.75 10.12
N GLU A 65 -8.98 -14.70 10.56
CA GLU A 65 -9.87 -13.91 9.68
C GLU A 65 -9.10 -13.33 8.47
N HIS A 66 -7.91 -12.79 8.70
CA HIS A 66 -7.03 -12.32 7.62
C HIS A 66 -6.56 -13.44 6.69
N PHE A 67 -6.27 -14.62 7.24
CA PHE A 67 -5.89 -15.80 6.47
C PHE A 67 -7.06 -16.33 5.62
N ASN A 68 -8.25 -16.50 6.20
CA ASN A 68 -9.47 -16.87 5.49
C ASN A 68 -9.77 -15.89 4.35
N LYS A 69 -9.67 -14.58 4.60
CA LYS A 69 -9.79 -13.53 3.55
C LYS A 69 -8.75 -13.67 2.44
N LYS A 70 -7.56 -14.22 2.71
CA LYS A 70 -6.52 -14.47 1.71
C LYS A 70 -6.85 -15.71 0.88
N ILE A 71 -7.28 -16.79 1.53
CA ILE A 71 -7.73 -18.02 0.87
C ILE A 71 -8.93 -17.73 -0.04
N GLU A 72 -9.92 -16.99 0.44
CA GLU A 72 -11.10 -16.62 -0.35
C GLU A 72 -10.73 -15.83 -1.62
N ARG A 73 -9.75 -14.91 -1.54
CA ARG A 73 -9.28 -14.16 -2.72
C ARG A 73 -8.58 -15.05 -3.75
N ALA A 74 -7.81 -16.03 -3.29
CA ALA A 74 -7.02 -16.90 -4.15
C ALA A 74 -7.86 -18.05 -4.74
N PHE A 75 -8.71 -18.66 -3.92
CA PHE A 75 -9.40 -19.91 -4.23
C PHE A 75 -10.92 -19.79 -4.34
N GLY A 76 -11.53 -18.70 -3.87
CA GLY A 76 -12.99 -18.55 -3.83
C GLY A 76 -13.67 -18.67 -5.20
N ARG A 77 -12.97 -18.34 -6.30
CA ARG A 77 -13.49 -18.57 -7.66
C ARG A 77 -13.64 -20.05 -8.01
N TYR A 78 -12.77 -20.90 -7.46
CA TYR A 78 -12.73 -22.33 -7.77
C TYR A 78 -13.52 -23.17 -6.76
N THR A 79 -13.71 -22.67 -5.54
CA THR A 79 -14.40 -23.39 -4.45
C THR A 79 -15.88 -23.02 -4.31
N LEU A 80 -16.47 -22.32 -5.29
CA LEU A 80 -17.87 -21.86 -5.24
C LEU A 80 -18.85 -23.02 -5.09
N GLU A 81 -18.65 -24.11 -5.84
CA GLU A 81 -19.51 -25.29 -5.78
C GLU A 81 -19.42 -25.98 -4.41
N ILE A 82 -18.20 -26.17 -3.90
CA ILE A 82 -17.95 -26.77 -2.59
C ILE A 82 -18.66 -25.96 -1.49
N LYS A 83 -18.58 -24.63 -1.55
CA LYS A 83 -19.25 -23.74 -0.61
C LYS A 83 -20.76 -23.90 -0.68
N ASN A 84 -21.34 -23.85 -1.88
CA ASN A 84 -22.78 -24.04 -2.07
C ASN A 84 -23.27 -25.41 -1.58
N ASN A 85 -22.48 -26.47 -1.78
CA ASN A 85 -22.81 -27.80 -1.29
C ASN A 85 -22.79 -27.86 0.24
N LEU A 86 -21.85 -27.16 0.89
CA LEU A 86 -21.81 -27.05 2.35
C LEU A 86 -23.07 -26.38 2.90
N GLU A 87 -23.47 -25.25 2.31
CA GLU A 87 -24.70 -24.52 2.69
C GLU A 87 -25.98 -25.33 2.43
N ARG A 88 -25.96 -26.25 1.47
CA ARG A 88 -27.06 -27.18 1.15
C ARG A 88 -27.04 -28.47 1.95
N GLY A 89 -26.11 -28.65 2.89
CA GLY A 89 -26.03 -29.86 3.71
C GLY A 89 -25.41 -31.06 2.98
N THR A 90 -24.41 -30.83 2.14
CA THR A 90 -23.59 -31.84 1.45
C THR A 90 -24.30 -32.70 0.40
N ALA A 91 -25.47 -32.29 -0.07
CA ALA A 91 -26.17 -32.98 -1.15
C ALA A 91 -25.39 -32.86 -2.47
N LEU A 92 -24.91 -34.00 -2.98
CA LEU A 92 -24.48 -34.13 -4.37
C LEU A 92 -25.73 -34.10 -5.27
N PRO A 93 -25.63 -33.56 -6.51
CA PRO A 93 -26.68 -33.78 -7.49
C PRO A 93 -26.73 -35.28 -7.81
N ASP A 94 -27.93 -35.86 -7.87
CA ASP A 94 -28.16 -37.18 -8.46
C ASP A 94 -27.69 -37.22 -9.93
#